data_AF-A0A0A0LPA0-F1
#
_entry.id   AF-A0A0A0LPA0-F1
#
_cell.length_a   1.000
_cell.length_b   1.000
_cell.length_c   1.000
_cell.angle_alpha   90.00
_cell.angle_beta   90.00
_cell.angle_gamma   90.00
#
_symmetry.space_group_name_H-M   'P 1'
#
loop_
_entity.id
_entity.type
_entity.pdbx_description
1 polymer ?
#
loop_
_entity_poly.entity_id
_entity_poly.type
_entity_poly.pdbx_seq_one_letter_code
_entity_poly.pdbx_strand_id
1 'polypeptide(L)'
;MAGNIGAIVDNGAFLSRLPLYNPHLSPSNSKSNFINFRYDSHFSQTLTMAQNGTSEVQVSVRSPKVQKLTHENGESEDVTKSSMRLRVKKLSEKAVLPSRASALSAGYDLSSAIETKVPARGKVLVPTDLSIAIPKGTYARIAPRSGLALKHAIDVGAGVIDADYRGPVGVILFNHSDVDFEVKAGDRIAQMILEKIVTPEVIEVEDLDSTLRGEGGFGSTGV
;
A
#
# COMPACT_ATOMS: atom_id res chain seq x y z
N MET A 1 -13.56 13.55 -62.74
CA MET A 1 -13.31 14.99 -62.99
C MET A 1 -13.26 15.65 -61.61
N ALA A 2 -12.06 15.81 -61.02
CA ALA A 2 -11.27 17.05 -60.96
C ALA A 2 -12.04 18.17 -60.22
N GLY A 3 -11.62 18.82 -59.13
CA GLY A 3 -10.31 19.06 -58.52
C GLY A 3 -10.20 20.57 -58.15
N ASN A 4 -9.52 20.91 -57.04
CA ASN A 4 -9.04 22.22 -56.51
C ASN A 4 -9.57 22.49 -55.08
N ILE A 5 -8.80 22.56 -53.98
CA ILE A 5 -7.46 23.08 -53.62
C ILE A 5 -7.34 24.62 -53.64
N GLY A 6 -7.05 25.19 -52.45
CA GLY A 6 -6.60 26.56 -52.16
C GLY A 6 -7.22 27.06 -50.84
N ALA A 7 -6.52 27.59 -49.83
CA ALA A 7 -5.15 28.06 -49.74
C ALA A 7 -4.65 28.06 -48.28
N ILE A 8 -3.34 27.92 -48.15
CA ILE A 8 -2.50 28.10 -46.96
C ILE A 8 -2.34 29.60 -46.71
N VAL A 9 -2.41 30.03 -45.45
CA VAL A 9 -1.76 31.27 -44.99
C VAL A 9 -0.89 30.94 -43.79
N ASP A 10 0.40 31.13 -44.04
CA ASP A 10 1.53 31.07 -43.14
C ASP A 10 1.56 32.37 -42.32
N ASN A 11 1.84 32.29 -41.01
CA ASN A 11 2.30 33.44 -40.24
C ASN A 11 3.15 32.94 -39.08
N GLY A 12 4.46 33.08 -39.26
CA GLY A 12 5.47 32.62 -38.35
C GLY A 12 5.57 33.39 -37.04
N ALA A 13 6.11 32.66 -36.06
CA ALA A 13 7.06 33.08 -35.03
C ALA A 13 6.75 34.32 -34.17
N PHE A 14 6.33 34.06 -32.92
CA PHE A 14 6.79 34.84 -31.76
C PHE A 14 6.79 33.97 -30.49
N LEU A 15 7.83 33.14 -30.34
CA LEU A 15 8.19 32.52 -29.07
C LEU A 15 9.27 33.37 -28.40
N SER A 16 8.94 34.01 -27.27
CA SER A 16 9.94 34.26 -26.23
C SER A 16 9.31 34.47 -24.85
N ARG A 17 9.76 33.62 -23.92
CA ARG A 17 9.97 33.86 -22.48
C ARG A 17 8.73 34.11 -21.60
N LEU A 18 8.20 33.03 -21.02
CA LEU A 18 7.59 33.06 -19.69
C LEU A 18 8.64 32.59 -18.66
N PRO A 19 8.87 33.34 -17.55
CA PRO A 19 9.94 33.02 -16.62
C PRO A 19 9.59 31.81 -15.74
N LEU A 20 10.61 30.98 -15.60
CA LEU A 20 10.71 29.81 -14.73
C LEU A 20 10.52 30.19 -13.25
N TYR A 21 9.89 29.26 -12.54
CA TYR A 21 9.95 28.97 -11.11
C TYR A 21 11.04 29.71 -10.30
N ASN A 22 10.63 30.45 -9.27
CA ASN A 22 11.50 31.23 -8.38
C ASN A 22 11.49 30.62 -6.95
N PRO A 23 12.54 29.92 -6.51
CA PRO A 23 12.59 29.30 -5.18
C PRO A 23 13.26 30.23 -4.17
N HIS A 24 12.60 31.34 -3.81
CA HIS A 24 12.97 32.12 -2.64
C HIS A 24 11.74 32.82 -2.05
N LEU A 25 10.97 32.07 -1.28
CA LEU A 25 10.00 32.61 -0.32
C LEU A 25 10.23 31.91 1.01
N SER A 26 10.81 32.66 1.95
CA SER A 26 10.99 32.29 3.35
C SER A 26 9.63 32.17 4.06
N PRO A 27 9.39 31.14 4.91
CA PRO A 27 8.13 31.04 5.63
C PRO A 27 8.11 31.97 6.84
N SER A 28 7.10 32.83 6.89
CA SER A 28 6.74 33.64 8.04
C SER A 28 6.12 32.77 9.15
N ASN A 29 6.48 33.11 10.39
CA ASN A 29 6.09 32.47 11.64
C ASN A 29 4.56 32.46 11.84
N SER A 30 3.96 31.28 11.93
CA SER A 30 2.62 31.08 12.51
C SER A 30 2.69 29.95 13.53
N LYS A 31 2.47 30.31 14.80
CA LYS A 31 2.48 29.40 15.96
C LYS A 31 1.22 28.55 15.96
N SER A 32 1.36 27.22 15.86
CA SER A 32 0.30 26.26 16.18
C SER A 32 0.64 25.50 17.45
N ASN A 33 -0.25 25.60 18.44
CA ASN A 33 -0.15 24.95 19.74
C ASN A 33 -0.21 23.42 19.62
N PHE A 34 0.86 22.74 20.03
CA PHE A 34 0.84 21.29 20.29
C PHE A 34 0.58 21.03 21.77
N ILE A 35 -0.42 20.19 22.03
CA ILE A 35 -0.84 19.74 23.35
C ILE A 35 0.06 18.54 23.73
N ASN A 36 0.85 18.68 24.79
CA ASN A 36 1.68 17.60 25.33
C ASN A 36 0.84 16.72 26.27
N PHE A 37 0.69 15.43 25.94
CA PHE A 37 0.24 14.41 26.89
C PHE A 37 1.46 13.85 27.64
N ARG A 38 1.57 14.18 28.93
CA ARG A 38 2.49 13.54 29.88
C ARG A 38 1.88 12.22 30.36
N TYR A 39 2.67 11.14 30.33
CA TYR A 39 2.36 9.89 31.02
C TYR A 39 3.27 9.80 32.26
N ASP A 40 2.65 9.75 33.44
CA ASP A 40 3.30 9.49 34.73
C ASP A 40 3.59 7.99 34.87
N SER A 41 4.82 7.65 35.27
CA SER A 41 5.20 6.30 35.65
C SER A 41 5.64 6.27 37.13
N HIS A 42 4.71 5.92 38.01
CA HIS A 42 5.00 5.50 39.37
C HIS A 42 4.55 4.05 39.57
N PHE A 43 5.50 3.13 39.67
CA PHE A 43 5.32 1.92 40.46
C PHE A 43 6.65 1.44 41.02
N SER A 44 6.78 1.53 42.34
CA SER A 44 7.90 1.05 43.15
C SER A 44 7.40 -0.17 43.93
N GLN A 45 8.10 -1.30 43.84
CA GLN A 45 8.08 -2.33 44.87
C GLN A 45 9.47 -2.96 45.03
N THR A 46 10.02 -2.78 46.23
CA THR A 46 11.18 -3.45 46.81
C THR A 46 10.79 -4.81 47.40
N LEU A 47 11.61 -5.86 47.29
CA LEU A 47 11.66 -6.92 48.30
C LEU A 47 13.00 -7.70 48.31
N THR A 48 13.75 -7.40 49.37
CA THR A 48 14.65 -8.18 50.26
C THR A 48 15.25 -9.54 49.84
N MET A 49 16.57 -9.67 50.06
CA MET A 49 17.33 -10.93 50.08
C MET A 49 17.33 -11.57 51.48
N ALA A 50 17.35 -12.92 51.53
CA ALA A 50 17.69 -13.69 52.72
C ALA A 50 18.59 -14.88 52.34
N GLN A 51 19.65 -15.09 53.14
CA GLN A 51 20.58 -16.23 53.11
C GLN A 51 20.17 -17.26 54.17
N ASN A 52 20.33 -18.56 53.88
CA ASN A 52 21.10 -19.55 54.67
C ASN A 52 20.76 -21.00 54.29
N GLY A 53 21.75 -21.89 54.43
CA GLY A 53 21.51 -23.26 54.89
C GLY A 53 22.02 -24.39 54.01
N THR A 54 23.18 -24.92 54.40
CA THR A 54 23.84 -26.17 54.00
C THR A 54 22.99 -27.43 54.13
N SER A 55 23.13 -28.38 53.18
CA SER A 55 23.26 -29.83 53.45
C SER A 55 23.67 -30.62 52.19
N GLU A 56 24.50 -31.62 52.42
CA GLU A 56 25.33 -32.42 51.51
C GLU A 56 24.54 -33.30 50.52
N VAL A 57 24.99 -33.39 49.26
CA VAL A 57 24.73 -34.55 48.39
C VAL A 57 25.99 -34.90 47.58
N GLN A 58 26.31 -36.20 47.59
CA GLN A 58 27.54 -36.86 47.15
C GLN A 58 27.84 -36.71 45.65
N VAL A 59 29.12 -36.46 45.33
CA VAL A 59 29.68 -36.47 43.98
C VAL A 59 29.93 -37.92 43.54
N SER A 60 29.16 -38.41 42.57
CA SER A 60 29.46 -39.62 41.80
C SER A 60 29.99 -39.21 40.43
N VAL A 61 31.29 -39.35 40.21
CA VAL A 61 31.94 -39.09 38.92
C VAL A 61 31.65 -40.27 37.99
N ARG A 62 30.96 -40.00 36.88
CA ARG A 62 30.91 -40.89 35.72
C ARG A 62 31.47 -40.15 34.50
N SER A 63 32.48 -40.74 33.88
CA SER A 63 33.17 -40.30 32.67
C SER A 63 32.22 -40.14 31.45
N PRO A 64 32.61 -39.38 30.41
CA PRO A 64 31.69 -38.68 29.53
C PRO A 64 31.13 -39.61 28.45
N LYS A 65 29.79 -39.63 28.30
CA LYS A 65 29.16 -40.02 27.04
C LYS A 65 28.83 -38.75 26.27
N VAL A 66 29.59 -38.51 25.20
CA VAL A 66 29.28 -37.51 24.17
C VAL A 66 27.88 -37.81 23.65
N GLN A 67 26.90 -36.99 24.04
CA GLN A 67 25.62 -36.91 23.36
C GLN A 67 25.77 -35.91 22.23
N LYS A 68 25.57 -36.43 21.02
CA LYS A 68 25.51 -35.67 19.78
C LYS A 68 24.35 -34.67 19.91
N LEU A 69 24.67 -33.38 20.07
CA LEU A 69 23.73 -32.27 19.88
C LEU A 69 23.25 -32.33 18.42
N THR A 70 22.06 -32.86 18.20
CA THR A 70 21.28 -32.52 17.01
C THR A 70 20.48 -31.28 17.37
N HIS A 71 21.07 -30.11 17.09
CA HIS A 71 20.31 -28.87 17.00
C HIS A 71 19.34 -28.96 15.82
N GLU A 72 18.06 -28.71 16.14
CA GLU A 72 17.14 -27.85 15.41
C GLU A 72 16.88 -28.15 13.92
N ASN A 73 15.65 -28.59 13.64
CA ASN A 73 14.96 -28.36 12.37
C ASN A 73 13.43 -28.43 12.63
N GLY A 74 12.87 -27.39 13.22
CA GLY A 74 11.42 -27.28 13.46
C GLY A 74 10.83 -25.88 13.25
N GLU A 75 11.65 -24.84 13.08
CA GLU A 75 11.17 -23.45 13.10
C GLU A 75 11.12 -22.76 11.72
N SER A 76 11.61 -23.39 10.64
CA SER A 76 11.78 -22.70 9.35
C SER A 76 10.54 -22.65 8.46
N GLU A 77 9.67 -23.66 8.46
CA GLU A 77 8.50 -23.67 7.57
C GLU A 77 7.33 -22.81 8.07
N ASP A 78 7.07 -22.79 9.38
CA ASP A 78 5.89 -22.10 9.95
C ASP A 78 6.07 -20.57 9.96
N VAL A 79 7.29 -20.09 10.22
CA VAL A 79 7.62 -18.66 10.17
C VAL A 79 7.49 -18.10 8.74
N THR A 80 7.99 -18.84 7.75
CA THR A 80 7.93 -18.46 6.33
C THR A 80 6.51 -18.52 5.77
N LYS A 81 5.69 -19.46 6.25
CA LYS A 81 4.27 -19.56 5.87
C LYS A 81 3.42 -18.49 6.54
N SER A 82 3.76 -18.09 7.76
CA SER A 82 3.14 -16.98 8.49
C SER A 82 3.42 -15.64 7.82
N SER A 83 4.65 -15.42 7.33
CA SER A 83 5.04 -14.17 6.65
C SER A 83 4.34 -13.94 5.31
N MET A 84 3.77 -15.00 4.71
CA MET A 84 3.05 -14.93 3.42
C MET A 84 1.52 -14.79 3.57
N ARG A 85 1.00 -14.66 4.80
CA ARG A 85 -0.44 -14.50 5.02
C ARG A 85 -0.86 -13.04 4.95
N LEU A 86 -1.91 -12.78 4.18
CA LEU A 86 -2.69 -11.56 4.29
C LEU A 86 -3.54 -11.63 5.58
N ARG A 87 -3.32 -10.71 6.51
CA ARG A 87 -4.12 -10.59 7.74
C ARG A 87 -5.10 -9.44 7.61
N VAL A 88 -6.34 -9.67 8.02
CA VAL A 88 -7.44 -8.71 7.87
C VAL A 88 -8.18 -8.59 9.19
N LYS A 89 -8.40 -7.36 9.65
CA LYS A 89 -9.24 -7.01 10.81
C LYS A 89 -10.48 -6.28 10.31
N LYS A 90 -11.66 -6.81 10.65
CA LYS A 90 -12.92 -6.07 10.48
C LYS A 90 -13.02 -4.96 11.53
N LEU A 91 -13.42 -3.78 11.10
CA LEU A 91 -13.66 -2.61 11.96
C LEU A 91 -15.14 -2.41 12.28
N SER A 92 -16.03 -3.11 11.56
CA SER A 92 -17.47 -3.14 11.81
C SER A 92 -18.08 -4.47 11.35
N GLU A 93 -19.35 -4.70 11.69
CA GLU A 93 -20.13 -5.85 11.23
C GLU A 93 -20.45 -5.81 9.74
N LYS A 94 -20.43 -4.60 9.13
CA LYS A 94 -20.70 -4.39 7.70
C LYS A 94 -19.54 -4.79 6.81
N ALA A 95 -18.34 -4.93 7.39
CA ALA A 95 -17.15 -5.31 6.65
C ALA A 95 -17.27 -6.74 6.10
N VAL A 96 -16.94 -6.92 4.82
CA VAL A 96 -16.89 -8.23 4.15
C VAL A 96 -15.44 -8.66 4.02
N LEU A 97 -15.12 -9.92 4.34
CA LEU A 97 -13.77 -10.42 4.13
C LEU A 97 -13.45 -10.48 2.63
N PRO A 98 -12.28 -9.97 2.19
CA PRO A 98 -11.90 -10.04 0.79
C PRO A 98 -11.80 -11.50 0.32
N SER A 99 -12.31 -11.78 -0.87
CA SER A 99 -12.31 -13.12 -1.45
C SER A 99 -11.86 -13.11 -2.90
N ARG A 100 -11.29 -14.23 -3.34
CA ARG A 100 -10.85 -14.42 -4.74
C ARG A 100 -11.99 -15.03 -5.53
N ALA A 101 -12.25 -14.50 -6.72
CA ALA A 101 -13.31 -14.98 -7.60
C ALA A 101 -12.97 -16.35 -8.24
N SER A 102 -11.68 -16.66 -8.38
CA SER A 102 -11.22 -17.95 -8.91
C SER A 102 -9.87 -18.33 -8.31
N ALA A 103 -9.45 -19.59 -8.50
CA ALA A 103 -8.20 -20.10 -7.95
C ALA A 103 -6.94 -19.35 -8.44
N LEU A 104 -7.02 -18.70 -9.61
CA LEU A 104 -5.92 -17.95 -10.23
C LEU A 104 -6.22 -16.45 -10.37
N SER A 105 -7.31 -15.92 -9.79
CA SER A 105 -7.60 -14.48 -9.84
C SER A 105 -6.48 -13.68 -9.18
N ALA A 106 -6.02 -12.62 -9.83
CA ALA A 106 -4.93 -11.79 -9.29
C ALA A 106 -5.35 -11.07 -7.99
N GLY A 107 -6.59 -10.57 -7.96
CA GLY A 107 -7.10 -9.76 -6.86
C GLY A 107 -8.08 -10.47 -5.94
N TYR A 108 -8.21 -9.90 -4.74
CA TYR A 108 -9.26 -10.14 -3.76
C TYR A 108 -10.31 -9.05 -3.91
N ASP A 109 -11.57 -9.39 -4.20
CA ASP A 109 -12.65 -8.41 -4.30
C ASP A 109 -12.84 -7.69 -2.95
N LEU A 110 -12.95 -6.36 -3.00
CA LEU A 110 -13.27 -5.49 -1.87
C LEU A 110 -14.71 -5.01 -1.98
N SER A 111 -15.45 -5.12 -0.88
CA SER A 111 -16.84 -4.65 -0.80
C SER A 111 -16.97 -3.31 -0.08
N SER A 112 -17.97 -2.54 -0.48
CA SER A 112 -18.39 -1.34 0.27
C SER A 112 -18.97 -1.74 1.63
N ALA A 113 -18.61 -1.01 2.69
CA ALA A 113 -19.25 -1.13 4.00
C ALA A 113 -20.48 -0.23 4.15
N ILE A 114 -20.73 0.68 3.20
CA ILE A 114 -21.83 1.66 3.26
C ILE A 114 -22.62 1.70 1.95
N GLU A 115 -23.81 2.28 2.01
CA GLU A 115 -24.52 2.76 0.83
C GLU A 115 -24.04 4.18 0.51
N THR A 116 -23.75 4.45 -0.76
CA THR A 116 -23.32 5.77 -1.23
C THR A 116 -23.54 5.89 -2.74
N LYS A 117 -23.18 7.04 -3.30
CA LYS A 117 -23.14 7.27 -4.73
C LYS A 117 -21.80 7.85 -5.15
N VAL A 118 -21.33 7.46 -6.34
CA VAL A 118 -20.22 8.11 -7.03
C VAL A 118 -20.84 9.13 -8.00
N PRO A 119 -20.77 10.44 -7.73
CA PRO A 119 -21.42 11.43 -8.58
C PRO A 119 -20.90 11.36 -10.03
N ALA A 120 -21.76 11.64 -11.00
CA ALA A 120 -21.37 11.84 -12.39
C ALA A 120 -20.18 12.81 -12.49
N ARG A 121 -19.17 12.46 -13.28
CA ARG A 121 -17.90 13.22 -13.41
C ARG A 121 -17.20 13.50 -12.07
N GLY A 122 -17.51 12.73 -11.04
CA GLY A 122 -17.07 12.96 -9.67
C GLY A 122 -16.23 11.82 -9.11
N LYS A 123 -15.99 11.92 -7.81
CA LYS A 123 -15.26 10.91 -7.03
C LYS A 123 -15.81 10.78 -5.63
N VAL A 124 -15.67 9.59 -5.05
CA VAL A 124 -16.02 9.33 -3.64
C VAL A 124 -15.02 8.37 -3.02
N LEU A 125 -14.75 8.56 -1.72
CA LEU A 125 -14.05 7.58 -0.90
C LEU A 125 -15.07 6.62 -0.30
N VAL A 126 -15.01 5.34 -0.68
CA VAL A 126 -15.90 4.30 -0.16
C VAL A 126 -15.16 3.47 0.89
N PRO A 127 -15.58 3.49 2.17
CA PRO A 127 -14.95 2.70 3.21
C PRO A 127 -15.25 1.20 3.02
N THR A 128 -14.25 0.36 3.34
CA THR A 128 -14.40 -1.11 3.38
C THR A 128 -14.63 -1.64 4.80
N ASP A 129 -14.40 -0.79 5.81
CA ASP A 129 -14.32 -1.16 7.24
C ASP A 129 -13.33 -2.31 7.52
N LEU A 130 -12.24 -2.35 6.76
CA LEU A 130 -11.13 -3.28 6.98
C LEU A 130 -9.85 -2.53 7.35
N SER A 131 -9.07 -3.12 8.24
CA SER A 131 -7.63 -2.86 8.34
C SER A 131 -6.87 -4.11 7.90
N ILE A 132 -5.73 -3.93 7.25
CA ILE A 132 -4.94 -5.05 6.71
C ILE A 132 -3.50 -5.02 7.21
N ALA A 133 -2.89 -6.19 7.26
CA ALA A 133 -1.44 -6.34 7.35
C ALA A 133 -1.02 -7.30 6.24
N ILE A 134 -0.24 -6.78 5.30
CA ILE A 134 0.16 -7.49 4.08
C ILE A 134 1.55 -8.12 4.25
N PRO A 135 1.88 -9.14 3.44
CA PRO A 135 3.21 -9.76 3.42
C PRO A 135 4.32 -8.76 3.12
N LYS A 136 5.47 -8.92 3.79
CA LYS A 136 6.67 -8.11 3.51
C LYS A 136 7.13 -8.32 2.07
N GLY A 137 7.73 -7.29 1.46
CA GLY A 137 8.14 -7.30 0.05
C GLY A 137 6.97 -7.15 -0.92
N THR A 138 5.79 -6.75 -0.43
CA THR A 138 4.62 -6.43 -1.26
C THR A 138 3.98 -5.13 -0.81
N TYR A 139 3.18 -4.54 -1.69
CA TYR A 139 2.16 -3.56 -1.34
C TYR A 139 0.79 -4.06 -1.83
N ALA A 140 -0.29 -3.52 -1.26
CA ALA A 140 -1.64 -3.81 -1.73
C ALA A 140 -2.07 -2.72 -2.72
N ARG A 141 -2.21 -3.08 -4.00
CA ARG A 141 -2.80 -2.22 -5.02
C ARG A 141 -4.32 -2.40 -5.05
N ILE A 142 -5.08 -1.32 -4.85
CA ILE A 142 -6.51 -1.29 -5.15
C ILE A 142 -6.67 -1.02 -6.64
N ALA A 143 -7.26 -1.98 -7.35
CA ALA A 143 -7.40 -2.00 -8.79
C ALA A 143 -8.88 -1.97 -9.21
N PRO A 144 -9.20 -1.40 -10.39
CA PRO A 144 -10.56 -1.39 -10.91
C PRO A 144 -11.04 -2.80 -11.25
N ARG A 145 -12.36 -3.01 -11.16
CA ARG A 145 -13.03 -4.22 -11.66
C ARG A 145 -13.48 -3.94 -13.11
N SER A 146 -13.08 -4.79 -14.05
CA SER A 146 -13.36 -4.58 -15.48
C SER A 146 -14.84 -4.41 -15.79
N GLY A 147 -15.72 -5.12 -15.09
CA GLY A 147 -17.17 -4.98 -15.26
C GLY A 147 -17.70 -3.59 -14.88
N LEU A 148 -17.16 -2.95 -13.84
CA LEU A 148 -17.56 -1.60 -13.43
C LEU A 148 -16.97 -0.54 -14.36
N ALA A 149 -15.71 -0.73 -14.79
CA ALA A 149 -15.07 0.14 -15.76
C ALA A 149 -15.83 0.15 -17.10
N LEU A 150 -16.16 -1.01 -17.65
CA LEU A 150 -16.80 -1.11 -18.95
C LEU A 150 -18.28 -0.66 -18.93
N LYS A 151 -19.04 -1.02 -17.90
CA LYS A 151 -20.50 -0.79 -17.87
C LYS A 151 -20.90 0.54 -17.25
N HIS A 152 -20.08 1.09 -16.36
CA HIS A 152 -20.43 2.26 -15.55
C HIS A 152 -19.34 3.35 -15.59
N ALA A 153 -18.28 3.18 -16.38
CA ALA A 153 -17.16 4.10 -16.46
C ALA A 153 -16.50 4.39 -15.09
N ILE A 154 -16.48 3.38 -14.21
CA ILE A 154 -15.89 3.48 -12.88
C ILE A 154 -14.43 3.08 -12.92
N ASP A 155 -13.58 3.96 -12.39
CA ASP A 155 -12.15 3.70 -12.19
C ASP A 155 -11.75 3.86 -10.72
N VAL A 156 -10.55 3.40 -10.37
CA VAL A 156 -9.99 3.49 -9.01
C VAL A 156 -8.82 4.47 -8.97
N GLY A 157 -8.90 5.43 -8.06
CA GLY A 157 -7.85 6.40 -7.77
C GLY A 157 -6.87 5.97 -6.68
N ALA A 158 -5.68 6.58 -6.67
CA ALA A 158 -4.59 6.34 -5.72
C ALA A 158 -4.18 4.86 -5.63
N GLY A 159 -4.85 4.10 -4.78
CA GLY A 159 -4.77 2.65 -4.76
C GLY A 159 -3.50 2.03 -4.20
N VAL A 160 -2.53 2.79 -3.69
CA VAL A 160 -1.33 2.24 -3.02
C VAL A 160 -1.62 2.13 -1.52
N ILE A 161 -1.65 0.90 -1.00
CA ILE A 161 -1.73 0.63 0.44
C ILE A 161 -0.42 0.01 0.91
N ASP A 162 0.31 0.76 1.74
CA ASP A 162 1.63 0.39 2.25
C ASP A 162 1.60 -0.80 3.22
N ALA A 163 2.73 -1.49 3.33
CA ALA A 163 2.81 -2.71 4.13
C ALA A 163 2.71 -2.50 5.64
N ASP A 164 3.05 -1.30 6.09
CA ASP A 164 2.99 -0.85 7.47
C ASP A 164 1.70 -0.08 7.80
N TYR A 165 0.83 0.19 6.81
CA TYR A 165 -0.46 0.82 7.06
C TYR A 165 -1.38 -0.10 7.87
N ARG A 166 -1.94 0.41 8.97
CA ARG A 166 -2.88 -0.31 9.85
C ARG A 166 -4.21 0.42 10.04
N GLY A 167 -4.40 1.54 9.36
CA GLY A 167 -5.65 2.29 9.39
C GLY A 167 -6.78 1.63 8.60
N PRO A 168 -7.94 2.29 8.48
CA PRO A 168 -9.04 1.83 7.65
C PRO A 168 -8.69 1.90 6.16
N VAL A 169 -8.99 0.84 5.41
CA VAL A 169 -8.85 0.78 3.96
C VAL A 169 -10.08 1.39 3.31
N GLY A 170 -9.87 2.37 2.45
CA GLY A 170 -10.91 2.98 1.63
C GLY A 170 -10.57 2.87 0.14
N VAL A 171 -11.61 2.83 -0.68
CA VAL A 171 -11.53 2.76 -2.14
C VAL A 171 -11.94 4.11 -2.71
N ILE A 172 -11.04 4.79 -3.42
CA ILE A 172 -11.38 6.03 -4.14
C ILE A 172 -11.93 5.62 -5.50
N LEU A 173 -13.22 5.81 -5.72
CA LEU A 173 -13.86 5.58 -7.00
C LEU A 173 -13.96 6.90 -7.77
N PHE A 174 -13.59 6.87 -9.04
CA PHE A 174 -13.87 7.91 -10.03
C PHE A 174 -15.00 7.44 -10.94
N ASN A 175 -15.89 8.36 -11.30
CA ASN A 175 -16.94 8.10 -12.28
C ASN A 175 -16.71 8.99 -13.49
N HIS A 176 -16.34 8.36 -14.61
CA HIS A 176 -16.09 9.02 -15.89
C HIS A 176 -17.32 9.05 -16.80
N SER A 177 -18.52 8.77 -16.28
CA SER A 177 -19.79 8.94 -16.99
C SER A 177 -20.52 10.21 -16.56
N ASP A 178 -21.61 10.51 -17.28
CA ASP A 178 -22.54 11.59 -16.98
C ASP A 178 -23.73 11.15 -16.11
N VAL A 179 -23.67 9.94 -15.53
CA VAL A 179 -24.74 9.37 -14.70
C VAL A 179 -24.17 8.99 -13.33
N ASP A 180 -24.86 9.35 -12.25
CA ASP A 180 -24.48 8.92 -10.89
C ASP A 180 -24.45 7.38 -10.80
N PHE A 181 -23.43 6.83 -10.15
CA PHE A 181 -23.32 5.39 -9.92
C PHE A 181 -23.65 5.06 -8.47
N GLU A 182 -24.71 4.28 -8.26
CA GLU A 182 -25.12 3.82 -6.93
C GLU A 182 -24.22 2.67 -6.45
N VAL A 183 -23.81 2.73 -5.19
CA VAL A 183 -23.05 1.69 -4.49
C VAL A 183 -23.84 1.27 -3.26
N LYS A 184 -24.22 0.00 -3.18
CA LYS A 184 -24.90 -0.55 -2.00
C LYS A 184 -23.87 -1.15 -1.03
N ALA A 185 -24.24 -1.24 0.24
CA ALA A 185 -23.43 -1.98 1.21
C ALA A 185 -23.31 -3.44 0.76
N GLY A 186 -22.09 -3.98 0.79
CA GLY A 186 -21.76 -5.33 0.32
C GLY A 186 -21.36 -5.42 -1.16
N ASP A 187 -21.66 -4.41 -1.99
CA ASP A 187 -21.27 -4.43 -3.40
C ASP A 187 -19.75 -4.48 -3.55
N ARG A 188 -19.28 -5.35 -4.45
CA ARG A 188 -17.85 -5.47 -4.79
C ARG A 188 -17.45 -4.32 -5.71
N ILE A 189 -16.69 -3.36 -5.20
CA ILE A 189 -16.41 -2.09 -5.87
C ILE A 189 -14.99 -2.00 -6.46
N ALA A 190 -14.06 -2.79 -5.94
CA ALA A 190 -12.67 -2.84 -6.39
C ALA A 190 -12.09 -4.22 -6.11
N GLN A 191 -10.85 -4.44 -6.51
CA GLN A 191 -10.08 -5.62 -6.12
C GLN A 191 -8.71 -5.22 -5.59
N MET A 192 -8.24 -5.87 -4.54
CA MET A 192 -6.90 -5.70 -3.98
C MET A 192 -5.95 -6.73 -4.56
N ILE A 193 -4.84 -6.30 -5.16
CA ILE A 193 -3.78 -7.15 -5.69
C ILE A 193 -2.54 -6.96 -4.80
N LEU A 194 -1.95 -8.06 -4.34
CA LEU A 194 -0.69 -8.02 -3.60
C LEU A 194 0.47 -8.04 -4.60
N GLU A 195 1.04 -6.87 -4.87
CA GLU A 195 2.11 -6.72 -5.84
C GLU A 195 3.46 -6.78 -5.18
N LYS A 196 4.33 -7.64 -5.71
CA LYS A 196 5.72 -7.76 -5.26
C LYS A 196 6.50 -6.52 -5.68
N ILE A 197 7.29 -6.01 -4.75
CA ILE A 197 8.15 -4.85 -4.96
C ILE A 197 9.52 -5.08 -4.34
N VAL A 198 10.50 -4.32 -4.83
CA VAL A 198 11.79 -4.11 -4.17
C VAL A 198 11.86 -2.67 -3.67
N THR A 199 12.51 -2.47 -2.54
CA THR A 199 12.69 -1.15 -1.90
C THR A 199 14.19 -0.89 -1.68
N PRO A 200 14.96 -0.69 -2.77
CA PRO A 200 16.39 -0.44 -2.67
C PRO A 200 16.68 0.95 -2.09
N GLU A 201 17.91 1.14 -1.61
CA GLU A 201 18.43 2.46 -1.31
C GLU A 201 18.56 3.30 -2.58
N VAL A 202 18.25 4.59 -2.49
CA VAL A 202 18.43 5.54 -3.59
C VAL A 202 19.88 6.03 -3.55
N ILE A 203 20.61 5.82 -4.64
CA ILE A 203 22.02 6.23 -4.80
C ILE A 203 22.10 7.26 -5.93
N GLU A 204 22.65 8.44 -5.64
CA GLU A 204 22.92 9.49 -6.63
C GLU A 204 24.21 9.17 -7.42
N VAL A 205 24.21 9.40 -8.73
CA VAL A 205 25.34 9.15 -9.64
C VAL A 205 25.49 10.31 -10.64
N GLU A 206 26.69 10.49 -11.20
CA GLU A 206 26.95 11.52 -12.21
C GLU A 206 26.28 11.19 -13.56
N ASP A 207 26.29 9.93 -13.98
CA ASP A 207 25.73 9.46 -15.26
C ASP A 207 25.11 8.06 -15.12
N LEU A 208 24.19 7.73 -16.03
CA LEU A 208 23.58 6.39 -16.18
C LEU A 208 24.16 5.65 -17.39
N ASP A 209 24.06 4.32 -17.40
CA ASP A 209 24.46 3.50 -18.54
C ASP A 209 23.54 3.69 -19.77
N SER A 210 24.11 3.58 -20.97
CA SER A 210 23.35 3.68 -22.20
C SER A 210 22.55 2.41 -22.47
N THR A 211 21.28 2.54 -22.88
CA THR A 211 20.44 1.41 -23.31
C THR A 211 19.97 1.58 -24.74
N LEU A 212 19.49 0.49 -25.37
CA LEU A 212 18.86 0.56 -26.70
C LEU A 212 17.64 1.48 -26.75
N ARG A 213 16.92 1.63 -25.62
CA ARG A 213 15.75 2.52 -25.54
C ARG A 213 16.14 3.99 -25.41
N GLY A 214 17.25 4.28 -24.72
CA GLY A 214 17.71 5.64 -24.45
C GLY A 214 16.60 6.54 -23.88
N GLU A 215 16.45 7.74 -24.45
CA GLU A 215 15.44 8.73 -24.06
C GLU A 215 14.04 8.48 -24.64
N GLY A 216 13.81 7.36 -25.33
CA GLY A 216 12.54 7.05 -25.99
C GLY A 216 11.38 6.75 -25.03
N GLY A 217 10.34 7.59 -25.04
CA GLY A 217 9.11 7.44 -24.25
C GLY A 217 7.86 7.97 -24.96
N PHE A 218 6.70 7.93 -24.30
CA PHE A 218 5.45 8.58 -24.77
C PHE A 218 5.00 8.20 -26.19
N GLY A 219 5.00 6.90 -26.51
CA GLY A 219 4.61 6.43 -27.85
C GLY A 219 5.76 6.40 -28.86
N SER A 220 7.02 6.44 -28.40
CA SER A 220 8.22 6.36 -29.26
C SER A 220 8.31 5.08 -30.10
N THR A 221 7.52 4.05 -29.80
CA THR A 221 7.44 2.79 -30.56
C THR A 221 6.28 2.74 -31.56
N GLY A 222 5.58 3.86 -31.77
CA GLY A 222 4.42 3.95 -32.66
C GLY A 222 3.06 3.79 -31.97
N VAL A 223 2.01 3.78 -32.78
CA VAL A 223 0.59 3.57 -32.42
C VAL A 223 0.18 2.15 -32.80
#